data_AF-A0A8T5C0N6-F1
#
_entry.id   AF-A0A8T5C0N6-F1
#
_cell.length_a   1.000
_cell.length_b   1.000
_cell.length_c   1.000
_cell.angle_alpha   90.00
_cell.angle_beta   90.00
_cell.angle_gamma   90.00
#
_symmetry.space_group_name_H-M   'P 1'
#
loop_
_entity.id
_entity.type
_entity.pdbx_description
1 polymer ?
#
loop_
_entity_poly.entity_id
_entity_poly.type
_entity_poly.pdbx_seq_one_letter_code
_entity_poly.pdbx_strand_id
1 'polypeptide(L)'
;MNRRALLLGTAGLCASLAGCASGGDAAEGSTASTGTETGTASPTATGTSRRPRLVGRSFTPVRADACSADGGALASETETGVSVVGCVTGATDCSIARLARADYDAASDTATLVVETVERADAENCAESPVVRGYEATLRFESGLPGRAVVVHDDADGRREVARIDMDA
;
A
#
# COMPACT_ATOMS: atom_id res chain seq x y z
N MET A 1 16.31 -12.36 37.45
CA MET A 1 16.32 -11.18 38.35
C MET A 1 15.15 -10.29 37.98
N ASN A 2 14.16 -10.23 38.87
CA ASN A 2 12.94 -9.45 38.72
C ASN A 2 13.22 -7.95 38.87
N ARG A 3 12.76 -7.11 37.94
CA ARG A 3 12.43 -5.71 38.25
C ARG A 3 11.13 -5.31 37.56
N ARG A 4 10.15 -5.01 38.41
CA ARG A 4 8.75 -4.61 38.21
C ARG A 4 8.66 -3.27 37.46
N ALA A 5 7.83 -3.15 36.42
CA ALA A 5 6.44 -2.66 36.41
C ALA A 5 6.25 -1.20 36.85
N LEU A 6 5.68 -0.36 35.97
CA LEU A 6 4.85 0.80 36.32
C LEU A 6 3.93 1.14 35.12
N LEU A 7 2.64 0.90 35.34
CA LEU A 7 1.51 1.27 34.48
C LEU A 7 1.13 2.74 34.75
N LEU A 8 1.03 3.53 33.69
CA LEU A 8 0.42 4.87 33.63
C LEU A 8 -0.46 4.82 32.36
N GLY A 9 -1.75 5.13 32.32
CA GLY A 9 -2.72 5.65 33.26
C GLY A 9 -3.87 6.13 32.37
N THR A 10 -4.95 5.35 32.28
CA THR A 10 -6.13 5.66 31.46
C THR A 10 -7.20 6.32 32.32
N ALA A 11 -7.57 7.55 31.95
CA ALA A 11 -8.82 8.18 32.39
C ALA A 11 -9.27 9.24 31.37
N GLY A 12 -10.52 9.18 30.95
CA GLY A 12 -11.16 10.20 30.11
C GLY A 12 -12.57 9.78 29.67
N LEU A 13 -13.54 10.05 30.54
CA LEU A 13 -14.97 9.73 30.42
C LEU A 13 -15.72 10.52 29.33
N CYS A 14 -16.86 9.94 28.96
CA CYS A 14 -17.93 10.32 28.03
C CYS A 14 -18.34 11.80 27.90
N ALA A 15 -18.77 12.17 26.69
CA ALA A 15 -19.85 13.14 26.46
C ALA A 15 -20.69 12.70 25.23
N SER A 16 -21.94 12.32 25.50
CA SER A 16 -23.03 12.14 24.56
C SER A 16 -23.70 13.47 24.25
N LEU A 17 -24.05 13.78 22.99
CA LEU A 17 -25.14 14.71 22.63
C LEU A 17 -25.67 14.39 21.22
N ALA A 18 -26.99 14.28 21.14
CA ALA A 18 -27.81 14.01 19.97
C ALA A 18 -28.04 15.27 19.11
N GLY A 19 -28.44 15.08 17.85
CA GLY A 19 -28.99 16.12 16.97
C GLY A 19 -29.17 15.55 15.56
N CYS A 20 -30.32 14.96 15.26
CA CYS A 20 -31.57 15.57 14.80
C CYS A 20 -31.70 15.50 13.27
N ALA A 21 -32.64 14.65 12.85
CA ALA A 21 -33.22 14.61 11.52
C ALA A 21 -34.01 15.91 11.24
N SER A 22 -33.97 16.36 10.00
CA SER A 22 -34.94 17.27 9.39
C SER A 22 -35.04 16.79 7.94
N GLY A 23 -36.13 16.18 7.48
CA GLY A 23 -37.50 16.69 7.60
C GLY A 23 -37.83 17.25 6.22
N GLY A 24 -38.50 16.43 5.40
CA GLY A 24 -38.94 16.85 4.08
C GLY A 24 -40.20 17.70 4.18
N ASP A 25 -40.36 18.62 3.24
CA ASP A 25 -41.63 19.29 2.97
C ASP A 25 -41.86 19.29 1.45
N ALA A 26 -42.91 18.56 1.07
CA ALA A 26 -43.62 18.76 -0.17
C ALA A 26 -44.49 20.01 0.00
N ALA A 27 -44.38 20.95 -0.94
CA ALA A 27 -45.35 22.00 -1.13
C ALA A 27 -45.64 22.15 -2.62
N GLU A 28 -46.91 21.88 -2.94
CA GLU A 28 -47.53 22.12 -4.24
C GLU A 28 -47.46 23.61 -4.61
N GLY A 29 -47.16 23.88 -5.88
CA GLY A 29 -47.07 25.23 -6.43
C GLY A 29 -47.38 25.22 -7.93
N SER A 30 -48.65 25.41 -8.23
CA SER A 30 -49.21 25.72 -9.55
C SER A 30 -48.38 26.77 -10.31
N THR A 31 -48.02 26.49 -11.57
CA THR A 31 -48.20 27.43 -12.69
C THR A 31 -47.92 26.76 -14.03
N ALA A 32 -48.90 26.82 -14.93
CA ALA A 32 -48.68 26.64 -16.35
C ALA A 32 -47.89 27.84 -16.90
N SER A 33 -46.82 27.57 -17.63
CA SER A 33 -46.27 28.51 -18.60
C SER A 33 -45.53 27.78 -19.71
N THR A 34 -45.92 28.17 -20.91
CA THR A 34 -45.49 27.81 -22.24
C THR A 34 -44.01 28.13 -22.46
N GLY A 35 -43.30 27.28 -23.21
CA GLY A 35 -42.10 27.71 -23.92
C GLY A 35 -40.93 26.74 -23.92
N THR A 36 -40.60 26.28 -25.13
CA THR A 36 -39.22 26.31 -25.67
C THR A 36 -38.35 25.07 -25.50
N GLU A 37 -37.87 24.64 -26.68
CA GLU A 37 -36.68 23.85 -26.99
C GLU A 37 -36.62 22.39 -26.55
N THR A 38 -36.74 21.53 -27.56
CA THR A 38 -36.15 20.19 -27.61
C THR A 38 -34.63 20.32 -27.47
N GLY A 39 -34.16 20.63 -26.27
CA GLY A 39 -32.77 20.47 -25.88
C GLY A 39 -32.48 18.98 -25.86
N THR A 40 -31.82 18.49 -26.91
CA THR A 40 -31.10 17.22 -26.86
C THR A 40 -30.17 17.28 -25.66
N ALA A 41 -30.59 16.67 -24.54
CA ALA A 41 -29.73 16.46 -23.40
C ALA A 41 -28.58 15.57 -23.86
N SER A 42 -27.47 16.19 -24.22
CA SER A 42 -26.20 15.48 -24.39
C SER A 42 -25.93 14.79 -23.05
N PRO A 43 -25.74 13.46 -22.99
CA PRO A 43 -25.43 12.81 -21.75
C PRO A 43 -24.15 13.44 -21.22
N THR A 44 -24.25 14.21 -20.14
CA THR A 44 -23.07 14.57 -19.35
C THR A 44 -22.45 13.25 -18.93
N ALA A 45 -21.35 12.87 -19.55
CA ALA A 45 -20.53 11.78 -19.06
C ALA A 45 -20.15 12.15 -17.63
N THR A 46 -20.84 11.55 -16.66
CA THR A 46 -20.37 11.54 -15.28
C THR A 46 -19.04 10.79 -15.35
N GLY A 47 -17.95 11.54 -15.52
CA GLY A 47 -16.61 10.99 -15.52
C GLY A 47 -16.43 10.34 -14.17
N THR A 48 -16.62 9.02 -14.10
CA THR A 48 -16.27 8.25 -12.93
C THR A 48 -14.78 8.50 -12.75
N SER A 49 -14.42 9.27 -11.73
CA SER A 49 -13.03 9.48 -11.34
C SER A 49 -12.39 8.10 -11.28
N ARG A 50 -11.53 7.82 -12.27
CA ARG A 50 -10.97 6.50 -12.47
C ARG A 50 -9.79 6.45 -11.50
N ARG A 51 -10.03 5.92 -10.31
CA ARG A 51 -8.98 5.73 -9.31
C ARG A 51 -8.02 4.64 -9.78
N PRO A 52 -6.74 4.69 -9.36
CA PRO A 52 -5.78 3.62 -9.62
C PRO A 52 -6.34 2.27 -9.19
N ARG A 53 -6.03 1.23 -9.97
CA ARG A 53 -6.39 -0.14 -9.66
C ARG A 53 -5.16 -1.01 -9.85
N LEU A 54 -4.70 -1.66 -8.78
CA LEU A 54 -3.64 -2.66 -8.87
C LEU A 54 -4.16 -3.88 -9.63
N VAL A 55 -3.56 -4.18 -10.78
CA VAL A 55 -3.96 -5.26 -11.69
C VAL A 55 -2.90 -6.34 -11.88
N GLY A 56 -1.66 -6.08 -11.45
CA GLY A 56 -0.57 -7.04 -11.61
C GLY A 56 0.48 -6.91 -10.52
N ARG A 57 1.11 -8.04 -10.19
CA ARG A 57 2.21 -8.15 -9.23
C ARG A 57 3.18 -9.22 -9.70
N SER A 58 4.47 -8.91 -9.64
CA SER A 58 5.54 -9.87 -9.90
C SER A 58 6.61 -9.78 -8.81
N PHE A 59 7.30 -10.89 -8.57
CA PHE A 59 8.39 -10.97 -7.62
C PHE A 59 9.36 -12.06 -8.07
N THR A 60 10.64 -11.70 -8.19
CA THR A 60 11.72 -12.57 -8.65
C THR A 60 12.89 -12.46 -7.68
N PRO A 61 13.23 -13.52 -6.93
CA PRO A 61 14.48 -13.56 -6.20
C PRO A 61 15.66 -13.48 -7.17
N VAL A 62 16.63 -12.62 -6.86
CA VAL A 62 17.87 -12.48 -7.63
C VAL A 62 19.09 -12.70 -6.75
N ARG A 63 20.27 -12.74 -7.39
CA ARG A 63 21.54 -12.83 -6.65
C ARG A 63 21.79 -11.51 -5.90
N ALA A 64 22.62 -11.58 -4.86
CA ALA A 64 22.95 -10.43 -4.02
C ALA A 64 24.16 -9.63 -4.56
N ASP A 65 24.55 -9.85 -5.81
CA ASP A 65 25.67 -9.19 -6.47
C ASP A 65 25.46 -7.69 -6.63
N ALA A 66 24.21 -7.26 -6.80
CA ALA A 66 23.81 -5.85 -6.84
C ALA A 66 23.47 -5.27 -5.45
N CYS A 67 23.61 -6.05 -4.36
CA CYS A 67 23.25 -5.59 -3.03
C CYS A 67 24.35 -4.75 -2.38
N SER A 68 23.99 -3.55 -1.96
CA SER A 68 24.80 -2.78 -1.01
C SER A 68 24.85 -3.47 0.35
N ALA A 69 25.94 -3.24 1.09
CA ALA A 69 26.10 -3.78 2.44
C ALA A 69 25.03 -3.27 3.42
N ASP A 70 24.46 -2.09 3.15
CA ASP A 70 23.43 -1.47 3.99
C ASP A 70 22.01 -2.02 3.70
N GLY A 71 21.88 -2.93 2.73
CA GLY A 71 20.59 -3.45 2.28
C GLY A 71 19.66 -2.35 1.73
N GLY A 72 18.36 -2.60 1.79
CA GLY A 72 17.33 -1.62 1.41
C GLY A 72 16.78 -1.85 0.00
N ALA A 73 16.08 -0.85 -0.54
CA ALA A 73 15.44 -0.97 -1.84
C ALA A 73 15.48 0.35 -2.62
N LEU A 74 15.46 0.23 -3.93
CA LEU A 74 15.23 1.32 -4.87
C LEU A 74 13.90 1.06 -5.55
N ALA A 75 12.97 1.99 -5.37
CA ALA A 75 11.68 1.99 -6.05
C ALA A 75 11.69 3.09 -7.12
N SER A 76 11.18 2.76 -8.31
CA SER A 76 11.12 3.66 -9.45
C SER A 76 9.75 3.59 -10.09
N GLU A 77 9.26 4.75 -10.54
CA GLU A 77 8.09 4.83 -11.38
C GLU A 77 8.35 4.19 -12.75
N THR A 78 7.32 3.59 -13.31
CA THR A 78 7.25 3.10 -14.68
C THR A 78 5.97 3.62 -15.31
N GLU A 79 5.87 3.56 -16.65
CA GLU A 79 4.68 4.03 -17.38
C GLU A 79 3.34 3.49 -16.83
N THR A 80 3.34 2.26 -16.29
CA THR A 80 2.11 1.58 -15.84
C THR A 80 2.18 1.12 -14.39
N GLY A 81 3.14 1.60 -13.59
CA GLY A 81 3.26 1.15 -12.21
C GLY A 81 4.59 1.45 -11.55
N VAL A 82 5.02 0.57 -10.66
CA VAL A 82 6.24 0.72 -9.86
C VAL A 82 7.13 -0.51 -10.03
N SER A 83 8.43 -0.27 -10.24
CA SER A 83 9.48 -1.27 -10.23
C SER A 83 10.33 -1.12 -8.97
N VAL A 84 10.67 -2.24 -8.32
CA VAL A 84 11.47 -2.26 -7.10
C VAL A 84 12.60 -3.26 -7.24
N VAL A 85 13.81 -2.83 -6.97
CA VAL A 85 14.98 -3.70 -6.78
C VAL A 85 15.46 -3.52 -5.35
N GLY A 86 15.69 -4.60 -4.62
CA GLY A 86 16.11 -4.48 -3.23
C GLY A 86 16.77 -5.72 -2.66
N CYS A 87 17.20 -5.60 -1.41
CA CYS A 87 18.01 -6.57 -0.70
C CYS A 87 17.54 -6.72 0.73
N VAL A 88 17.21 -7.95 1.13
CA VAL A 88 16.76 -8.32 2.48
C VAL A 88 17.78 -9.21 3.18
N THR A 89 17.83 -9.13 4.51
CA THR A 89 18.76 -9.92 5.34
C THR A 89 18.07 -11.15 5.90
N GLY A 90 18.56 -12.34 5.56
CA GLY A 90 18.12 -13.60 6.16
C GLY A 90 18.94 -13.97 7.39
N ALA A 91 18.31 -14.59 8.39
CA ALA A 91 18.97 -15.00 9.63
C ALA A 91 19.88 -16.23 9.46
N THR A 92 19.61 -17.04 8.42
CA THR A 92 20.31 -18.29 8.14
C THR A 92 20.71 -18.38 6.67
N ASP A 93 21.70 -19.21 6.35
CA ASP A 93 22.15 -19.44 4.97
C ASP A 93 21.05 -20.02 4.05
N CYS A 94 20.05 -20.67 4.64
CA CYS A 94 18.86 -21.18 3.97
C CYS A 94 17.79 -20.13 3.67
N SER A 95 17.90 -18.93 4.22
CA SER A 95 16.89 -17.89 4.06
C SER A 95 16.73 -17.50 2.59
N ILE A 96 15.48 -17.25 2.17
CA ILE A 96 15.10 -16.77 0.84
C ILE A 96 14.22 -15.54 0.96
N ALA A 97 14.28 -14.64 -0.04
CA ALA A 97 13.36 -13.51 -0.13
C ALA A 97 11.99 -13.96 -0.65
N ARG A 98 10.91 -13.41 -0.09
CA ARG A 98 9.53 -13.70 -0.47
C ARG A 98 8.68 -12.43 -0.50
N LEU A 99 7.73 -12.38 -1.44
CA LEU A 99 6.68 -11.38 -1.41
C LEU A 99 5.63 -11.74 -0.35
N ALA A 100 5.61 -11.00 0.76
CA ALA A 100 4.62 -11.18 1.82
C ALA A 100 3.29 -10.50 1.47
N ARG A 101 3.37 -9.29 0.91
CA ARG A 101 2.20 -8.47 0.59
C ARG A 101 2.48 -7.52 -0.56
N ALA A 102 1.48 -7.34 -1.41
CA ALA A 102 1.44 -6.34 -2.47
C ALA A 102 -0.02 -5.91 -2.63
N ASP A 103 -0.34 -4.71 -2.15
CA ASP A 103 -1.69 -4.15 -2.19
C ASP A 103 -1.69 -2.63 -2.41
N TYR A 104 -2.88 -2.10 -2.68
CA TYR A 104 -3.14 -0.67 -2.86
C TYR A 104 -4.35 -0.28 -2.03
N ASP A 105 -4.17 0.71 -1.17
CA ASP A 105 -5.25 1.35 -0.43
C ASP A 105 -5.71 2.62 -1.14
N ALA A 106 -6.95 2.60 -1.65
CA ALA A 106 -7.55 3.73 -2.36
C ALA A 106 -7.95 4.89 -1.43
N ALA A 107 -8.04 4.66 -0.11
CA ALA A 107 -8.37 5.70 0.87
C ALA A 107 -7.16 6.57 1.18
N SER A 108 -5.99 5.96 1.39
CA SER A 108 -4.71 6.66 1.61
C SER A 108 -3.93 6.93 0.32
N ASP A 109 -4.43 6.43 -0.82
CA ASP A 109 -3.78 6.46 -2.13
C ASP A 109 -2.33 5.93 -2.09
N THR A 110 -2.14 4.79 -1.42
CA THR A 110 -0.81 4.21 -1.17
C THR A 110 -0.72 2.77 -1.61
N ALA A 111 0.25 2.47 -2.47
CA ALA A 111 0.68 1.10 -2.77
C ALA A 111 1.72 0.63 -1.76
N THR A 112 1.52 -0.56 -1.19
CA THR A 112 2.45 -1.15 -0.22
C THR A 112 3.00 -2.46 -0.75
N LEU A 113 4.33 -2.56 -0.80
CA LEU A 113 5.07 -3.79 -1.08
C LEU A 113 5.79 -4.22 0.20
N VAL A 114 5.47 -5.41 0.73
CA VAL A 114 6.19 -6.01 1.85
C VAL A 114 6.97 -7.22 1.37
N VAL A 115 8.27 -7.17 1.55
CA VAL A 115 9.19 -8.27 1.26
C VAL A 115 9.72 -8.80 2.58
N GLU A 116 9.66 -10.11 2.74
CA GLU A 116 10.14 -10.80 3.94
C GLU A 116 11.23 -11.80 3.60
N THR A 117 11.99 -12.21 4.61
CA THR A 117 12.82 -13.40 4.51
C THR A 117 12.19 -14.56 5.25
N VAL A 118 12.11 -15.71 4.59
CA VAL A 118 11.70 -16.97 5.21
C VAL A 118 12.75 -18.03 4.98
N GLU A 119 12.80 -19.01 5.87
CA GLU A 119 13.60 -20.20 5.61
C GLU A 119 12.96 -21.02 4.49
N ARG A 120 13.80 -21.60 3.64
CA ARG A 120 13.34 -22.45 2.55
C ARG A 120 12.75 -23.74 3.14
N ALA A 121 11.56 -24.12 2.72
CA ALA A 121 10.82 -25.23 3.31
C ALA A 121 11.48 -26.61 3.14
N ASP A 122 12.33 -26.78 2.13
CA ASP A 122 13.09 -28.01 1.85
C ASP A 122 14.51 -27.99 2.41
N ALA A 123 14.88 -26.93 3.15
CA ALA A 123 16.22 -26.81 3.70
C ALA A 123 16.35 -27.52 5.04
N GLU A 124 17.43 -28.28 5.18
CA GLU A 124 17.83 -28.99 6.39
C GLU A 124 19.24 -28.51 6.77
N ASN A 125 19.55 -28.47 8.06
CA ASN A 125 20.88 -28.12 8.58
C ASN A 125 21.36 -26.70 8.20
N CYS A 126 20.48 -25.71 8.38
CA CYS A 126 20.79 -24.31 8.14
C CYS A 126 21.79 -23.77 9.16
N ALA A 127 22.83 -23.10 8.68
CA ALA A 127 23.77 -22.41 9.55
C ALA A 127 23.19 -21.06 9.99
N GLU A 128 23.40 -20.70 11.26
CA GLU A 128 23.12 -19.36 11.81
C GLU A 128 24.15 -18.34 11.28
N SER A 129 24.10 -18.12 9.97
CA SER A 129 24.95 -17.19 9.24
C SER A 129 24.05 -16.20 8.51
N PRO A 130 24.09 -14.91 8.86
CA PRO A 130 23.33 -13.90 8.15
C PRO A 130 23.70 -13.86 6.68
N VAL A 131 22.69 -13.71 5.81
CA VAL A 131 22.89 -13.70 4.37
C VAL A 131 22.01 -12.65 3.69
N VAL A 132 22.58 -11.95 2.72
CA VAL A 132 21.81 -11.01 1.89
C VAL A 132 21.13 -11.76 0.75
N ARG A 133 19.88 -11.37 0.45
CA ARG A 133 19.09 -11.88 -0.68
C ARG A 133 18.54 -10.73 -1.50
N GLY A 134 18.87 -10.71 -2.79
CA GLY A 134 18.33 -9.74 -3.73
C GLY A 134 16.93 -10.13 -4.22
N TYR A 135 16.15 -9.15 -4.61
CA TYR A 135 14.87 -9.35 -5.31
C TYR A 135 14.59 -8.23 -6.31
N GLU A 136 13.76 -8.56 -7.29
CA GLU A 136 13.08 -7.64 -8.18
C GLU A 136 11.57 -7.83 -8.02
N ALA A 137 10.82 -6.73 -8.01
CA ALA A 137 9.36 -6.77 -7.90
C ALA A 137 8.74 -5.68 -8.75
N THR A 138 7.55 -5.96 -9.30
CA THR A 138 6.76 -4.94 -10.01
C THR A 138 5.32 -4.94 -9.53
N LEU A 139 4.73 -3.74 -9.47
CA LEU A 139 3.31 -3.51 -9.27
C LEU A 139 2.76 -2.82 -10.51
N ARG A 140 1.73 -3.39 -11.13
CA ARG A 140 1.08 -2.83 -12.33
C ARG A 140 -0.28 -2.25 -11.99
N PHE A 141 -0.53 -1.04 -12.43
CA PHE A 141 -1.78 -0.31 -12.22
C PHE A 141 -2.50 -0.03 -13.54
N GLU A 142 -3.81 0.10 -13.44
CA GLU A 142 -4.67 0.66 -14.48
C GLU A 142 -5.39 1.88 -13.92
N SER A 143 -5.81 2.78 -14.82
CA SER A 143 -6.56 3.99 -14.44
C SER A 143 -5.74 4.98 -13.60
N GLY A 144 -4.43 5.06 -13.82
CA GLY A 144 -3.51 5.95 -13.11
C GLY A 144 -2.58 5.20 -12.15
N LEU A 145 -1.63 5.95 -11.59
CA LEU A 145 -0.69 5.48 -10.58
C LEU A 145 -1.17 5.86 -9.17
N PRO A 146 -0.79 5.11 -8.13
CA PRO A 146 -1.05 5.52 -6.75
C PRO A 146 -0.27 6.82 -6.45
N GLY A 147 -0.80 7.73 -5.63
CA GLY A 147 -0.05 8.93 -5.21
C GLY A 147 1.23 8.62 -4.44
N ARG A 148 1.34 7.42 -3.83
CA ARG A 148 2.56 6.95 -3.16
C ARG A 148 2.78 5.46 -3.33
N ALA A 149 4.04 5.04 -3.41
CA ALA A 149 4.45 3.65 -3.17
C ALA A 149 5.47 3.53 -2.04
N VAL A 150 5.26 2.54 -1.18
CA VAL A 150 6.10 2.25 0.00
C VAL A 150 6.60 0.81 -0.08
N VAL A 151 7.90 0.63 0.17
CA VAL A 151 8.54 -0.68 0.28
C VAL A 151 8.92 -0.92 1.73
N VAL A 152 8.48 -2.04 2.26
CA VAL A 152 8.75 -2.50 3.61
C VAL A 152 9.53 -3.79 3.55
N HIS A 153 10.63 -3.86 4.30
CA HIS A 153 11.31 -5.11 4.59
C HIS A 153 10.84 -5.62 5.95
N ASP A 154 10.58 -6.92 6.04
CA ASP A 154 10.31 -7.66 7.27
C ASP A 154 11.26 -8.85 7.31
N ASP A 155 12.50 -8.57 7.69
CA ASP A 155 13.63 -9.48 7.56
C ASP A 155 14.36 -9.66 8.91
N ALA A 156 15.56 -10.24 8.92
CA ALA A 156 16.32 -10.47 10.15
C ALA A 156 16.65 -9.18 10.94
N ASP A 157 16.63 -8.03 10.27
CA ASP A 157 16.83 -6.71 10.89
C ASP A 157 15.51 -6.11 11.43
N GLY A 158 14.40 -6.84 11.30
CA GLY A 158 13.06 -6.45 11.71
C GLY A 158 12.30 -5.67 10.65
N ARG A 159 11.09 -5.24 11.00
CA ARG A 159 10.17 -4.57 10.07
C ARG A 159 10.47 -3.08 9.93
N ARG A 160 10.73 -2.62 8.71
CA ARG A 160 11.13 -1.24 8.39
C ARG A 160 10.70 -0.79 7.00
N GLU A 161 10.31 0.47 6.87
CA GLU A 161 10.18 1.14 5.57
C GLU A 161 11.58 1.42 5.03
N VAL A 162 11.88 0.95 3.83
CA VAL A 162 13.22 1.02 3.22
C VAL A 162 13.26 1.85 1.95
N ALA A 163 12.11 2.08 1.33
CA ALA A 163 11.98 2.98 0.19
C ALA A 163 10.58 3.58 0.16
N ARG A 164 10.52 4.81 -0.35
CA ARG A 164 9.30 5.54 -0.62
C ARG A 164 9.49 6.33 -1.90
N ILE A 165 8.45 6.35 -2.72
CA ILE A 165 8.32 7.28 -3.83
C ILE A 165 6.92 7.90 -3.77
N ASP A 166 6.85 9.22 -3.88
CA ASP A 166 5.62 9.96 -4.09
C ASP A 166 5.49 10.16 -5.61
N MET A 167 4.38 9.71 -6.20
CA MET A 167 4.14 9.77 -7.64
C MET A 167 3.44 11.08 -7.97
N ASP A 168 4.11 12.20 -7.69
CA ASP A 168 3.66 13.55 -8.02
C ASP A 168 4.87 14.50 -7.88
N ALA A 169 5.57 14.75 -9.00
CA ALA A 169 6.54 15.85 -9.16
C ALA A 169 6.26 16.61 -10.45
#